data_AF-A0A946UCZ0-F1
#
_entry.id   AF-A0A946UCZ0-F1
#
_cell.length_a   1.000
_cell.length_b   1.000
_cell.length_c   1.000
_cell.angle_alpha   90.00
_cell.angle_beta   90.00
_cell.angle_gamma   90.00
#
_symmetry.space_group_name_H-M   'P 1'
#
loop_
_entity.id
_entity.type
_entity.pdbx_description
1 polymer ?
#
loop_
_entity_poly.entity_id
_entity_poly.type
_entity_poly.pdbx_seq_one_letter_code
_entity_poly.pdbx_strand_id
1 'polypeptide(L)'
;MSAARIIKKYPNRRLYDTEESRYITLADVKDLVINKIQFVVIDKKSGNDITRTILLQVISEQEQHGDPIMSRDFLSQVIRSYGKVVPDFLSNYLEQSLKLFVTQQQNFRGQVKKVVGIDPVGAVADIAQKNFGRWKALQDEVLKHFSSGGRAAGDETPPALPEDQKKAG
;
A
#
# COMPACT_ATOMS: atom_id res chain seq x y z
N MET A 1 -22.78 -5.11 22.82
CA MET A 1 -22.63 -4.63 21.43
C MET A 1 -22.91 -3.14 21.48
N SER A 2 -21.92 -2.28 21.22
CA SER A 2 -22.17 -0.83 21.14
C SER A 2 -23.09 -0.58 19.96
N ALA A 3 -24.18 0.17 20.20
CA ALA A 3 -25.09 0.58 19.14
C ALA A 3 -24.32 1.42 18.10
N ALA A 4 -24.56 1.18 16.81
CA ALA A 4 -23.93 1.94 15.75
C ALA A 4 -24.30 3.43 15.87
N ARG A 5 -23.31 4.31 15.68
CA ARG A 5 -23.46 5.77 15.73
C ARG A 5 -24.47 6.22 14.67
N ILE A 6 -25.41 7.09 15.03
CA ILE A 6 -26.48 7.52 14.11
C ILE A 6 -26.13 8.90 13.55
N ILE A 7 -26.13 9.00 12.23
CA ILE A 7 -26.03 10.27 11.52
C ILE A 7 -27.36 10.52 10.82
N LYS A 8 -27.92 11.71 11.01
CA LYS A 8 -29.17 12.14 10.38
C LYS A 8 -28.87 13.03 9.19
N LYS A 9 -29.32 12.64 8.00
CA LYS A 9 -29.23 13.47 6.80
C LYS A 9 -30.47 14.35 6.69
N TYR A 10 -30.27 15.66 6.59
CA TYR A 10 -31.34 16.64 6.39
C TYR A 10 -31.41 17.10 4.92
N PRO A 11 -32.58 17.57 4.43
CA PRO A 11 -32.76 17.96 3.03
C PRO A 11 -31.79 19.04 2.54
N ASN A 12 -31.38 19.98 3.39
CA ASN A 12 -30.46 21.08 3.09
C ASN A 12 -28.98 20.66 2.98
N ARG A 13 -28.71 19.45 2.48
CA ARG A 13 -27.38 18.81 2.38
C ARG A 13 -26.62 18.57 3.70
N ARG A 14 -27.13 19.00 4.86
CA ARG A 14 -26.46 18.85 6.17
C ARG A 14 -26.56 17.42 6.72
N LEU A 15 -25.47 16.97 7.34
CA LEU A 15 -25.40 15.75 8.15
C LEU A 15 -25.31 16.15 9.62
N TYR A 16 -26.07 15.49 10.48
CA TYR A 16 -26.07 15.75 11.92
C TYR A 16 -25.69 14.48 12.66
N ASP A 17 -24.66 14.58 13.49
CA ASP A 17 -24.19 13.50 14.33
C ASP A 17 -24.95 13.48 15.65
N THR A 18 -25.63 12.38 15.96
CA THR A 18 -26.40 12.31 17.21
C THR A 18 -25.54 12.03 18.44
N GLU A 19 -24.32 11.53 18.27
CA GLU A 19 -23.41 11.22 19.37
C GLU A 19 -22.65 12.47 19.80
N GLU A 20 -22.08 13.21 18.85
CA GLU A 20 -21.41 14.50 19.12
C GLU A 20 -22.37 15.70 19.14
N SER A 21 -23.64 15.47 18.83
CA SER A 21 -24.69 16.50 18.83
C SER A 21 -24.38 17.73 17.97
N ARG A 22 -23.65 17.55 16.86
CA ARG A 22 -23.23 18.63 15.96
C ARG A 22 -23.48 18.32 14.49
N TYR A 23 -23.49 19.36 13.67
CA TYR A 23 -23.42 19.18 12.22
C TYR A 23 -22.01 18.76 11.81
N ILE A 24 -21.95 17.85 10.85
CA ILE A 24 -20.72 17.29 10.31
C ILE A 24 -20.73 17.36 8.78
N THR A 25 -19.54 17.28 8.20
CA THR A 25 -19.29 17.30 6.75
C THR A 25 -19.04 15.88 6.22
N LEU A 26 -18.91 15.72 4.90
CA LEU A 26 -18.48 14.46 4.30
C LEU A 26 -17.02 14.11 4.68
N ALA A 27 -16.17 15.10 4.95
CA ALA A 27 -14.82 14.89 5.46
C ALA A 27 -14.84 14.30 6.89
N ASP A 28 -15.73 14.77 7.77
CA ASP A 28 -15.91 14.15 9.09
C ASP A 28 -16.39 12.68 8.94
N VAL A 29 -17.31 12.41 8.01
CA VAL A 29 -17.77 11.03 7.75
C VAL A 29 -16.63 10.14 7.25
N LYS A 30 -15.77 10.66 6.38
CA LYS A 30 -14.54 9.96 5.95
C LYS A 30 -13.68 9.61 7.16
N ASP A 31 -13.52 10.53 8.10
CA ASP A 31 -12.73 10.29 9.30
C ASP A 31 -13.36 9.18 10.17
N LEU A 32 -14.69 9.10 10.27
CA LEU A 32 -15.35 7.96 10.94
C LEU A 32 -15.00 6.62 10.27
N VAL A 33 -14.98 6.56 8.94
CA VAL A 33 -14.60 5.36 8.18
C VAL A 33 -13.13 4.99 8.43
N ILE A 34 -12.22 5.97 8.38
CA ILE A 34 -10.79 5.76 8.61
C ILE A 34 -10.54 5.24 10.04
N ASN A 35 -11.25 5.81 11.02
CA ASN A 35 -11.18 5.40 12.42
C ASN A 35 -11.95 4.11 12.72
N LYS A 36 -12.55 3.46 11.71
CA LYS A 36 -13.32 2.21 11.83
C LYS A 36 -14.49 2.31 12.81
N ILE A 37 -15.08 3.49 12.93
CA ILE A 37 -16.27 3.73 13.75
C ILE A 37 -17.49 3.22 12.97
N GLN A 38 -18.28 2.34 13.56
CA GLN A 38 -19.52 1.87 12.94
C GLN A 38 -20.61 2.93 13.06
N PHE A 39 -21.19 3.31 11.92
CA PHE A 39 -22.29 4.27 11.88
C PHE A 39 -23.33 3.87 10.84
N VAL A 40 -24.53 4.45 10.98
CA VAL A 40 -25.59 4.39 9.99
C VAL A 40 -26.04 5.81 9.67
N VAL A 41 -26.33 6.09 8.40
CA VAL A 41 -26.92 7.36 7.98
C VAL A 41 -28.38 7.19 7.63
N ILE A 42 -29.24 7.87 8.37
CA ILE A 42 -30.69 7.86 8.18
C ILE A 42 -31.15 9.17 7.56
N ASP A 43 -31.88 9.09 6.45
CA ASP A 43 -32.57 10.26 5.91
C ASP A 43 -33.67 10.70 6.86
N LYS A 44 -33.61 11.95 7.33
CA LYS A 44 -34.58 12.48 8.28
C LYS A 44 -35.98 12.61 7.68
N LYS A 45 -36.11 12.77 6.35
CA LYS A 45 -37.39 12.92 5.68
C LYS A 45 -38.07 11.56 5.45
N SER A 46 -37.36 10.59 4.89
CA SER A 46 -37.91 9.28 4.55
C SER A 46 -37.76 8.22 5.63
N GLY A 47 -36.80 8.36 6.55
CA GLY A 47 -36.44 7.34 7.53
C GLY A 47 -35.56 6.21 6.96
N ASN A 48 -35.21 6.26 5.67
CA ASN A 48 -34.45 5.21 5.01
C ASN A 48 -32.96 5.25 5.40
N ASP A 49 -32.35 4.07 5.43
CA ASP A 49 -30.89 3.94 5.47
C ASP A 49 -30.30 4.37 4.12
N ILE A 50 -29.49 5.42 4.16
CA ILE A 50 -28.80 5.99 3.00
C ILE A 50 -27.28 5.90 3.15
N THR A 51 -26.77 5.05 4.05
CA THR A 51 -25.34 4.91 4.36
C THR A 51 -24.52 4.67 3.10
N ARG A 52 -24.98 3.75 2.23
CA ARG A 52 -24.33 3.48 0.94
C ARG A 52 -24.21 4.72 0.06
N THR A 53 -25.27 5.52 -0.01
CA THR A 53 -25.31 6.75 -0.81
C THR A 53 -24.31 7.78 -0.30
N ILE A 54 -24.20 7.94 1.03
CA ILE A 54 -23.23 8.85 1.63
C ILE A 54 -21.79 8.37 1.43
N LEU A 55 -21.52 7.08 1.58
CA LEU A 55 -20.19 6.52 1.31
C LEU A 55 -19.75 6.75 -0.14
N LEU A 56 -20.66 6.60 -1.11
CA LEU A 56 -20.39 6.93 -2.52
C LEU A 56 -20.08 8.42 -2.72
N GLN A 57 -20.77 9.31 -2.00
CA GLN A 57 -20.47 10.75 -2.03
C GLN A 57 -19.08 11.06 -1.46
N VAL A 58 -18.72 10.44 -0.34
CA VAL A 58 -17.38 10.57 0.27
C VAL A 58 -16.29 10.13 -0.72
N ILE A 59 -16.47 8.97 -1.38
CA ILE A 59 -15.52 8.47 -2.39
C ILE A 59 -15.42 9.46 -3.56
N SER A 60 -16.57 9.96 -4.06
CA SER A 60 -16.59 10.92 -5.16
C SER A 60 -15.88 12.23 -4.82
N GLU A 61 -15.99 12.72 -3.58
CA GLU A 61 -15.33 13.96 -3.14
C GLU A 61 -13.81 13.77 -3.04
N GLN A 62 -13.37 12.60 -2.58
CA GLN A 62 -11.95 12.24 -2.46
C GLN A 62 -11.27 12.12 -3.84
N GLU A 63 -11.96 11.56 -4.85
CA GLU A 63 -11.44 11.47 -6.22
C GLU A 63 -11.38 12.83 -6.94
N GLN A 64 -12.13 13.85 -6.49
CA GLN A 64 -12.11 15.19 -7.07
C GLN A 64 -11.03 16.10 -6.49
N HIS A 65 -10.74 15.99 -5.19
CA HIS A 65 -9.87 16.92 -4.46
C HIS A 65 -8.53 16.30 -4.02
N GLY A 66 -8.30 15.01 -4.30
CA GLY A 66 -7.05 14.30 -3.99
C GLY A 66 -6.44 13.65 -5.22
N ASP A 67 -5.47 12.75 -5.00
CA ASP A 67 -4.94 11.90 -6.07
C ASP A 67 -5.97 10.80 -6.39
N PRO A 68 -6.56 10.80 -7.60
CA PRO A 68 -7.55 9.81 -7.97
C PRO A 68 -6.91 8.43 -8.06
N ILE A 69 -7.50 7.46 -7.38
CA ILE A 69 -7.00 6.08 -7.35
C ILE A 69 -7.73 5.26 -8.43
N MET A 70 -8.94 5.67 -8.81
CA MET A 70 -9.77 4.94 -9.76
C MET A 70 -9.58 5.44 -11.19
N SER A 71 -9.04 4.58 -12.06
CA SER A 71 -8.93 4.90 -13.48
C SER A 71 -10.30 4.99 -14.16
N ARG A 72 -10.38 5.76 -15.25
CA ARG A 72 -11.59 5.84 -16.09
C ARG A 72 -12.04 4.46 -16.57
N ASP A 73 -11.10 3.59 -16.92
CA ASP A 73 -11.41 2.24 -17.39
C ASP A 73 -12.03 1.40 -16.27
N PHE A 74 -11.50 1.49 -15.05
CA PHE A 74 -12.06 0.82 -13.89
C PHE A 74 -13.51 1.28 -13.63
N LEU A 75 -13.74 2.60 -13.55
CA LEU A 75 -15.09 3.15 -13.34
C LEU A 75 -16.06 2.71 -14.45
N SER A 76 -15.60 2.72 -15.70
CA SER A 76 -16.40 2.28 -16.86
C SER A 76 -16.76 0.79 -16.77
N GLN A 77 -15.84 -0.07 -16.33
CA GLN A 77 -16.10 -1.49 -16.11
C GLN A 77 -17.08 -1.73 -14.97
N VAL A 78 -16.93 -1.01 -13.85
CA VAL A 78 -17.88 -1.06 -12.72
C VAL A 78 -19.28 -0.64 -13.15
N ILE A 79 -19.43 0.38 -13.99
CA ILE A 79 -20.75 0.79 -14.50
C ILE A 79 -21.32 -0.28 -15.44
N ARG A 80 -20.50 -0.82 -16.35
CA ARG A 80 -20.92 -1.86 -17.32
C ARG A 80 -21.33 -3.17 -16.65
N SER A 81 -20.71 -3.54 -15.52
CA SER A 81 -21.07 -4.77 -14.81
C SER A 81 -22.46 -4.73 -14.20
N TYR A 82 -23.00 -3.55 -13.88
CA TYR A 82 -24.41 -3.43 -13.47
C TYR A 82 -25.40 -3.67 -14.63
N GLY A 83 -24.95 -3.51 -15.88
CA GLY A 83 -25.77 -3.68 -17.09
C GLY A 83 -25.74 -5.08 -17.71
N LYS A 84 -24.81 -5.96 -17.29
CA LYS A 84 -24.77 -7.36 -17.73
C LYS A 84 -25.12 -8.27 -16.56
N VAL A 85 -25.88 -9.33 -16.82
CA VAL A 85 -26.43 -10.27 -15.84
C VAL A 85 -25.31 -11.11 -15.20
N VAL A 86 -24.38 -10.49 -14.46
CA VAL A 86 -23.58 -11.14 -13.40
C VAL A 86 -23.17 -10.12 -12.30
N PRO A 87 -24.11 -9.47 -11.58
CA PRO A 87 -23.76 -8.48 -10.53
C PRO A 87 -22.96 -9.07 -9.36
N ASP A 88 -23.18 -10.35 -9.03
CA ASP A 88 -22.61 -10.99 -7.84
C ASP A 88 -21.14 -11.34 -8.00
N PHE A 89 -20.68 -11.63 -9.23
CA PHE A 89 -19.29 -12.05 -9.47
C PHE A 89 -18.31 -10.90 -9.26
N LEU A 90 -18.59 -9.71 -9.80
CA LEU A 90 -17.67 -8.57 -9.66
C LEU A 90 -17.57 -8.10 -8.21
N SER A 91 -18.71 -8.03 -7.51
CA SER A 91 -18.74 -7.56 -6.11
C SER A 91 -17.89 -8.45 -5.21
N ASN A 92 -18.07 -9.78 -5.33
CA ASN A 92 -17.29 -10.76 -4.57
C ASN A 92 -15.80 -10.74 -4.95
N TYR A 93 -15.47 -10.62 -6.24
CA TYR A 93 -14.08 -10.57 -6.70
C TYR A 93 -13.35 -9.30 -6.23
N LEU A 94 -14.01 -8.14 -6.29
CA LEU A 94 -13.43 -6.87 -5.84
C LEU A 94 -13.18 -6.91 -4.32
N GLU A 95 -14.14 -7.42 -3.54
CA GLU A 95 -13.99 -7.54 -2.10
C GLU A 95 -12.82 -8.46 -1.71
N GLN A 96 -12.70 -9.62 -2.39
CA GLN A 96 -11.59 -10.55 -2.17
C GLN A 96 -10.24 -9.93 -2.59
N SER A 97 -10.19 -9.29 -3.75
CA SER A 97 -8.98 -8.65 -4.26
C SER A 97 -8.50 -7.52 -3.35
N LEU A 98 -9.41 -6.69 -2.83
CA LEU A 98 -9.09 -5.64 -1.87
C LEU A 98 -8.61 -6.22 -0.53
N LYS A 99 -9.25 -7.28 -0.02
CA LYS A 99 -8.79 -7.99 1.19
C LYS A 99 -7.38 -8.56 1.02
N LEU A 100 -7.09 -9.17 -0.14
CA LEU A 100 -5.76 -9.69 -0.46
C LEU A 100 -4.73 -8.56 -0.55
N PHE A 101 -5.05 -7.46 -1.23
CA PHE A 101 -4.16 -6.30 -1.36
C PHE A 101 -3.81 -5.70 0.02
N VAL A 102 -4.80 -5.48 0.88
CA VAL A 102 -4.58 -4.96 2.25
C VAL A 102 -3.71 -5.92 3.06
N THR A 103 -3.97 -7.23 2.98
CA THR A 103 -3.18 -8.25 3.68
C THR A 103 -1.73 -8.29 3.17
N GLN A 104 -1.53 -8.20 1.86
CA GLN A 104 -0.19 -8.19 1.26
C GLN A 104 0.59 -6.93 1.60
N GLN A 105 -0.05 -5.76 1.65
CA GLN A 105 0.57 -4.51 2.10
C GLN A 105 1.03 -4.61 3.57
N GLN A 106 0.21 -5.22 4.44
CA GLN A 106 0.56 -5.46 5.84
C GLN A 106 1.72 -6.44 5.98
N ASN A 107 1.73 -7.53 5.20
CA ASN A 107 2.81 -8.51 5.19
C ASN A 107 4.11 -7.91 4.67
N PHE A 108 4.07 -7.11 3.61
CA PHE A 108 5.24 -6.41 3.07
C PHE A 108 5.82 -5.43 4.08
N ARG A 109 4.97 -4.60 4.71
CA ARG A 109 5.39 -3.70 5.81
C ARG A 109 5.96 -4.48 7.00
N GLY A 110 5.38 -5.63 7.33
CA GLY A 110 5.86 -6.51 8.39
C GLY A 110 7.22 -7.14 8.07
N GLN A 111 7.45 -7.57 6.83
CA GLN A 111 8.73 -8.12 6.36
C GLN A 111 9.81 -7.05 6.29
N VAL A 112 9.50 -5.86 5.77
CA VAL A 112 10.41 -4.70 5.79
C VAL A 112 10.75 -4.33 7.24
N LYS A 113 9.77 -4.29 8.16
CA LYS A 113 10.04 -4.04 9.58
C LYS A 113 10.85 -5.15 10.26
N LYS A 114 10.75 -6.40 9.82
CA LYS A 114 11.58 -7.52 10.32
C LYS A 114 13.02 -7.46 9.78
N VAL A 115 13.21 -6.98 8.55
CA VAL A 115 14.54 -6.80 7.94
C VAL A 115 15.22 -5.52 8.43
N VAL A 116 14.46 -4.44 8.63
CA VAL A 116 14.93 -3.13 9.14
C VAL A 116 14.97 -3.07 10.68
N GLY A 117 14.27 -3.98 11.35
CA GLY A 117 14.30 -4.15 12.80
C GLY A 117 15.52 -4.92 13.32
N ILE A 118 16.39 -5.39 12.43
CA ILE A 118 17.80 -5.62 12.73
C ILE A 118 18.50 -4.37 12.22
N ASP A 119 19.07 -3.62 13.16
CA ASP A 119 19.83 -2.39 13.00
C ASP A 119 20.33 -2.18 11.55
N PRO A 120 19.82 -1.18 10.79
CA PRO A 120 20.28 -0.94 9.42
C PRO A 120 21.80 -0.67 9.36
N VAL A 121 22.40 -0.25 10.48
CA VAL A 121 23.85 -0.17 10.64
C VAL A 121 24.49 -1.55 10.73
N GLY A 122 23.85 -2.53 11.36
CA GLY A 122 24.33 -3.91 11.49
C GLY A 122 24.29 -4.68 10.17
N ALA A 123 23.22 -4.56 9.38
CA ALA A 123 23.16 -5.19 8.06
C ALA A 123 24.20 -4.59 7.10
N VAL A 124 24.43 -3.28 7.17
CA VAL A 124 25.49 -2.59 6.41
C VAL A 124 26.87 -2.95 6.96
N ALA A 125 27.04 -3.10 8.28
CA ALA A 125 28.30 -3.52 8.90
C ALA A 125 28.67 -4.95 8.52
N ASP A 126 27.72 -5.89 8.48
CA ASP A 126 27.95 -7.27 8.06
C ASP A 126 28.36 -7.35 6.57
N ILE A 127 27.72 -6.53 5.71
CA ILE A 127 28.10 -6.40 4.30
C ILE A 127 29.49 -5.77 4.17
N ALA A 128 29.78 -4.70 4.92
CA ALA A 128 31.06 -4.02 4.91
C ALA A 128 32.20 -4.93 5.40
N GLN A 129 31.96 -5.73 6.44
CA GLN A 129 32.95 -6.63 7.02
C GLN A 129 33.24 -7.83 6.10
N LYS A 130 32.22 -8.40 5.46
CA LYS A 130 32.41 -9.42 4.41
C LYS A 130 33.10 -8.87 3.16
N ASN A 131 32.77 -7.64 2.75
CA ASN A 131 33.42 -7.00 1.59
C ASN A 131 34.87 -6.62 1.86
N PHE A 132 35.19 -6.15 3.06
CA PHE A 132 36.56 -5.78 3.45
C PHE A 132 37.51 -6.98 3.42
N GLY A 133 37.05 -8.16 3.85
CA GLY A 133 37.84 -9.40 3.75
C GLY A 133 38.15 -9.79 2.31
N ARG A 134 37.19 -9.60 1.39
CA ARG A 134 37.39 -9.85 -0.04
C ARG A 134 38.34 -8.84 -0.67
N TRP A 135 38.23 -7.56 -0.31
CA TRP A 135 39.17 -6.51 -0.74
C TRP A 135 40.60 -6.75 -0.24
N LYS A 136 40.73 -7.23 1.00
CA LYS A 136 42.03 -7.57 1.58
C LYS A 136 42.65 -8.80 0.92
N ALA A 137 41.87 -9.85 0.67
CA ALA A 137 42.33 -11.02 -0.08
C ALA A 137 42.79 -10.64 -1.49
N LEU A 138 42.09 -9.71 -2.14
CA LEU A 138 42.46 -9.16 -3.46
C LEU A 138 43.77 -8.35 -3.39
N GLN A 139 43.93 -7.51 -2.37
CA GLN A 139 45.20 -6.78 -2.15
C GLN A 139 46.37 -7.73 -1.88
N ASP A 140 46.17 -8.73 -1.03
CA ASP A 140 47.19 -9.72 -0.69
C ASP A 140 47.57 -10.56 -1.92
N GLU A 141 46.60 -10.92 -2.77
CA GLU A 141 46.83 -11.66 -4.00
C GLU A 141 47.53 -10.83 -5.08
N VAL A 142 47.15 -9.56 -5.25
CA VAL A 142 47.83 -8.61 -6.14
C VAL A 142 49.25 -8.33 -5.66
N LEU A 143 49.45 -8.06 -4.37
CA LEU A 143 50.76 -7.81 -3.79
C LEU A 143 51.66 -9.04 -3.89
N LYS A 144 51.10 -10.24 -3.72
CA LYS A 144 51.81 -11.51 -3.90
C LYS A 144 52.25 -11.70 -5.35
N HIS A 145 51.38 -11.46 -6.33
CA HIS A 145 51.76 -11.51 -7.75
C HIS A 145 52.79 -10.44 -8.13
N PHE A 146 52.70 -9.23 -7.56
CA PHE A 146 53.68 -8.15 -7.78
C PHE A 146 55.03 -8.42 -7.09
N SER A 147 55.03 -9.06 -5.92
CA SER A 147 56.25 -9.39 -5.17
C SER A 147 56.90 -10.71 -5.61
N SER A 148 56.16 -11.62 -6.24
CA SER A 148 56.67 -12.91 -6.72
C SER A 148 57.08 -12.94 -8.19
N GLY A 149 56.98 -11.83 -8.95
CA GLY A 149 56.94 -11.91 -10.40
C GLY A 149 57.63 -10.78 -11.16
N GLY A 150 58.93 -10.59 -10.95
CA GLY A 150 59.77 -9.92 -11.93
C GLY A 150 60.00 -10.78 -13.18
N ARG A 151 58.97 -10.99 -14.05
CA ARG A 151 59.10 -11.18 -15.51
C ARG A 151 57.76 -11.56 -16.19
N ALA A 152 57.61 -10.98 -17.37
CA ALA A 152 56.70 -11.29 -18.48
C ALA A 152 55.29 -10.66 -18.45
N ALA A 153 55.14 -9.66 -19.33
CA ALA A 153 53.88 -9.14 -19.83
C ALA A 153 53.13 -10.20 -20.65
N GLY A 154 51.80 -10.21 -20.54
CA GLY A 154 50.90 -10.93 -21.44
C GLY A 154 49.47 -10.97 -20.91
N ASP A 155 48.59 -10.15 -21.51
CA ASP A 155 47.12 -10.17 -21.49
C ASP A 155 46.39 -10.77 -20.26
N GLU A 156 45.87 -9.90 -19.39
CA GLU A 156 44.69 -10.23 -18.59
C GLU A 156 43.68 -9.07 -18.64
N THR A 157 42.57 -9.32 -19.32
CA THR A 157 41.39 -8.45 -19.32
C THR A 157 40.80 -8.44 -17.89
N PRO A 158 40.37 -7.30 -17.33
CA PRO A 158 39.79 -7.28 -15.98
C PRO A 158 38.57 -8.22 -15.91
N PRO A 159 38.41 -9.01 -14.83
CA PRO A 159 37.20 -9.80 -14.67
C PRO A 159 36.00 -8.86 -14.49
N ALA A 160 34.98 -9.05 -15.33
CA ALA A 160 33.73 -8.29 -15.26
C ALA A 160 33.04 -8.48 -13.90
N LEU A 161 32.48 -7.38 -13.37
CA LEU A 161 31.54 -7.40 -12.26
C LEU A 161 30.43 -8.42 -12.56
N PRO A 162 30.08 -9.34 -11.64
CA PRO A 162 28.95 -10.22 -11.88
C PRO A 162 27.66 -9.40 -11.94
N GLU A 163 27.01 -9.43 -13.10
CA GLU A 163 25.57 -9.18 -13.22
C GLU A 163 24.86 -10.17 -12.30
N ASP A 164 24.35 -9.71 -11.16
CA ASP A 164 23.51 -10.56 -10.32
C ASP A 164 22.21 -10.84 -11.06
N GLN A 165 22.10 -12.09 -11.48
CA GLN A 165 21.00 -12.60 -12.28
C GLN A 165 19.68 -12.46 -11.54
N LYS A 166 18.76 -11.80 -12.23
CA LYS A 166 17.37 -12.26 -12.38
C LYS A 166 17.20 -13.75 -12.04
N LYS A 167 16.20 -14.02 -11.20
CA LYS A 167 15.42 -15.26 -11.00
C LYS A 167 15.63 -15.92 -9.63
N ALA A 168 14.75 -15.57 -8.70
CA ALA A 168 14.03 -16.58 -7.95
C ALA A 168 12.55 -16.37 -8.27
N GLY A 169 11.94 -17.40 -8.86
CA GLY A 169 10.51 -17.48 -9.15
C GLY A 169 9.70 -17.92 -7.94
#